data_AF-A0A5C5TXQ0-F1
#
_entry.id   AF-A0A5C5TXQ0-F1
#
_cell.length_a   1.000
_cell.length_b   1.000
_cell.length_c   1.000
_cell.angle_alpha   90.00
_cell.angle_beta   90.00
_cell.angle_gamma   90.00
#
_symmetry.space_group_name_H-M   'P 1'
#
loop_
_entity.id
_entity.type
_entity.pdbx_description
1 polymer ?
#
loop_
_entity_poly.entity_id
_entity_poly.type
_entity_poly.pdbx_seq_one_letter_code
_entity_poly.pdbx_strand_id
1 'polypeptide(L)'
;MRPLPTACLLVAALLALPARATDPVTVYRCTGADGHVTLGDRPCANGARQEVRTLQRPVDRPLPPPAPAAPAPAEEPATPPEPQVVVVHAPQPMYECVTPDGERYTSDTGDGNPRWVPLWTLGYRSGARGTPPSADRGGALGEFYAQRPAWGRVGAPTPRPSPPAGAGTRPDRGRPHRPGHADLGGPGTWIRDTCHALPQAEVCARLVDRREEIRRRFFNAQERERDALRKEERGINHRLAADCGQR
;
A
#
# COMPACT_ATOMS: atom_id res chain seq x y z
N MET A 1 96.75 -24.00 -12.16
CA MET A 1 95.44 -23.83 -12.81
C MET A 1 95.28 -22.37 -13.22
N ARG A 2 95.29 -22.11 -14.53
CA ARG A 2 94.59 -21.03 -15.26
C ARG A 2 94.89 -19.53 -14.93
N PRO A 3 94.71 -18.62 -15.91
CA PRO A 3 95.71 -17.63 -16.31
C PRO A 3 95.41 -16.17 -15.92
N LEU A 4 96.49 -15.37 -15.73
CA LEU A 4 96.91 -14.16 -16.48
C LEU A 4 95.85 -13.21 -17.11
N PRO A 5 96.20 -11.93 -17.38
CA PRO A 5 95.75 -10.73 -16.68
C PRO A 5 95.10 -9.71 -17.66
N THR A 6 95.01 -8.44 -17.25
CA THR A 6 94.94 -7.25 -18.12
C THR A 6 93.83 -7.23 -19.18
N ALA A 7 92.69 -6.62 -18.82
CA ALA A 7 91.86 -5.91 -19.78
C ALA A 7 91.34 -4.63 -19.12
N CYS A 8 92.06 -3.54 -19.40
CA CYS A 8 91.52 -2.23 -19.74
C CYS A 8 90.38 -1.72 -18.83
N LEU A 9 90.61 -0.79 -17.90
CA LEU A 9 91.02 0.58 -18.23
C LEU A 9 90.26 1.11 -19.47
N LEU A 10 88.93 0.92 -19.54
CA LEU A 10 88.10 1.43 -20.65
C LEU A 10 86.60 1.55 -20.35
N VAL A 11 86.16 1.89 -19.13
CA VAL A 11 84.80 2.46 -18.93
C VAL A 11 84.79 3.52 -17.81
N ALA A 12 85.84 4.34 -17.75
CA ALA A 12 85.80 5.63 -17.03
C ALA A 12 85.30 6.77 -17.94
N ALA A 13 84.65 6.43 -19.07
CA ALA A 13 84.23 7.37 -20.09
C ALA A 13 82.86 6.96 -20.68
N LEU A 14 81.80 7.12 -19.91
CA LEU A 14 80.42 7.34 -20.40
C LEU A 14 79.67 8.06 -19.27
N LEU A 15 79.90 9.36 -19.18
CA LEU A 15 79.07 10.39 -19.83
C LEU A 15 78.03 10.90 -18.84
N ALA A 16 78.44 12.00 -18.22
CA ALA A 16 77.61 13.09 -17.73
C ALA A 16 76.17 13.01 -18.24
N LEU A 17 75.22 12.76 -17.32
CA LEU A 17 73.83 13.10 -17.58
C LEU A 17 73.80 14.60 -17.91
N PRO A 18 73.17 15.02 -19.02
CA PRO A 18 72.93 16.43 -19.23
C PRO A 18 71.96 16.85 -18.14
N ALA A 19 72.41 17.72 -17.24
CA ALA A 19 71.49 18.60 -16.55
C ALA A 19 70.70 19.29 -17.66
N ARG A 20 69.40 18.95 -17.79
CA ARG A 20 68.52 19.68 -18.68
C ARG A 20 68.46 21.10 -18.12
N ALA A 21 69.31 21.97 -18.67
CA ALA A 21 69.19 23.39 -18.49
C ALA A 21 67.78 23.77 -18.96
N THR A 22 66.96 24.20 -18.01
CA THR A 22 65.63 24.71 -18.27
C THR A 22 65.77 25.94 -19.16
N ASP A 23 65.01 26.01 -20.25
CA ASP A 23 65.01 27.22 -21.08
C ASP A 23 64.50 28.41 -20.25
N PRO A 24 65.29 29.50 -20.15
CA PRO A 24 64.88 30.71 -19.44
C PRO A 24 63.64 31.33 -20.10
N VAL A 25 62.63 31.70 -19.30
CA VAL A 25 61.43 32.40 -19.79
C VAL A 25 61.66 33.90 -19.69
N THR A 26 61.68 34.59 -20.83
CA THR A 26 61.88 36.04 -20.89
C THR A 26 60.54 36.76 -20.78
N VAL A 27 60.38 37.60 -19.76
CA VAL A 27 59.20 38.44 -19.56
C VAL A 27 59.60 39.91 -19.65
N TYR A 28 58.83 40.69 -20.41
CA TYR A 28 59.06 42.12 -20.61
C TYR A 28 58.15 42.92 -19.68
N ARG A 29 58.76 43.78 -18.87
CA ARG A 29 58.05 44.78 -18.08
C ARG A 29 58.14 46.13 -18.80
N CYS A 30 57.00 46.64 -19.24
CA CYS A 30 56.88 47.90 -19.95
C CYS A 30 56.32 48.95 -19.00
N THR A 31 56.99 50.09 -18.86
CA THR A 31 56.43 51.24 -18.12
C THR A 31 56.13 52.38 -19.10
N GLY A 32 54.86 52.74 -19.19
CA GLY A 32 54.38 53.88 -19.98
C GLY A 32 54.77 55.23 -19.38
N ALA A 33 54.60 56.30 -20.15
CA ALA A 33 54.89 57.67 -19.70
C ALA A 33 53.94 58.16 -18.59
N ASP A 34 52.77 57.54 -18.52
CA ASP A 34 51.72 57.66 -17.49
C ASP A 34 52.03 56.86 -16.21
N GLY A 35 53.16 56.14 -16.16
CA GLY A 35 53.56 55.34 -15.01
C GLY A 35 52.84 53.98 -14.91
N HIS A 36 51.95 53.66 -15.85
CA HIS A 36 51.30 52.36 -15.90
C HIS A 36 52.29 51.28 -16.32
N VAL A 37 52.30 50.18 -15.56
CA VAL A 37 53.21 49.05 -15.77
C VAL A 37 52.42 47.87 -16.33
N THR A 38 52.83 47.39 -17.50
CA THR A 38 52.29 46.16 -18.09
C THR A 38 53.38 45.11 -18.17
N LEU A 39 53.02 43.86 -17.89
CA LEU A 39 53.91 42.71 -17.94
C LEU A 39 53.41 41.78 -19.05
N GLY A 40 54.30 41.37 -19.95
CA GLY A 40 53.90 40.48 -21.04
C GLY A 40 55.08 39.79 -21.73
N ASP A 41 54.72 38.89 -22.63
CA ASP A 41 55.67 38.02 -23.33
C ASP A 41 56.16 38.61 -24.67
N ARG A 42 55.82 39.88 -24.95
CA ARG A 42 56.20 40.61 -26.17
C ARG A 42 57.02 41.86 -25.83
N PRO A 43 57.97 42.26 -26.69
CA PRO A 43 58.74 43.48 -26.49
C PRO A 43 57.84 44.72 -26.43
N CYS A 44 58.29 45.75 -25.71
CA CYS A 44 57.50 46.96 -25.49
C CYS A 44 57.34 47.78 -26.78
N ALA A 45 56.24 48.52 -26.88
CA ALA A 45 56.04 49.47 -27.98
C ALA A 45 57.09 50.61 -27.92
N ASN A 46 57.44 51.15 -29.08
CA ASN A 46 58.44 52.22 -29.21
C ASN A 46 58.11 53.41 -28.31
N GLY A 47 59.04 53.78 -27.43
CA GLY A 47 58.90 54.93 -26.50
C GLY A 47 58.56 54.55 -25.06
N ALA A 48 58.21 53.30 -24.76
CA ALA A 48 58.09 52.81 -23.38
C ALA A 48 59.45 52.37 -22.82
N ARG A 49 59.66 52.53 -21.50
CA ARG A 49 60.85 51.96 -20.84
C ARG A 49 60.66 50.45 -20.68
N GLN A 50 61.65 49.69 -21.14
CA GLN A 50 61.64 48.23 -21.15
C GLN A 50 62.63 47.69 -20.11
N GLU A 51 62.15 46.81 -19.24
CA GLU A 51 62.98 46.01 -18.34
C GLU A 51 62.76 44.53 -18.67
N VAL A 52 63.82 43.86 -19.12
CA VAL A 52 63.79 42.43 -19.47
C VAL A 52 64.08 41.62 -18.21
N ARG A 53 63.15 40.76 -17.81
CA ARG A 53 63.34 39.85 -16.68
C ARG A 53 63.27 38.42 -17.13
N THR A 54 64.37 37.71 -16.89
CA THR A 54 64.47 36.28 -17.14
C THR A 54 63.98 35.55 -15.90
N LEU A 55 62.89 34.79 -16.04
CA LEU A 55 62.33 33.99 -14.97
C LEU A 55 62.64 32.51 -15.23
N GLN A 56 62.96 31.80 -14.14
CA GLN A 56 63.11 30.37 -14.19
C GLN A 56 61.72 29.74 -14.26
N ARG A 57 61.49 28.87 -15.25
CA ARG A 57 60.25 28.11 -15.32
C ARG A 57 60.12 27.25 -14.05
N PRO A 58 59.00 27.34 -13.31
CA PRO A 58 58.73 26.42 -12.20
C PRO A 58 58.75 24.98 -12.71
N VAL A 59 59.54 24.13 -12.06
CA VAL A 59 59.63 22.70 -12.40
C VAL A 59 58.55 21.96 -11.63
N ASP A 60 57.65 21.28 -12.34
CA ASP A 60 56.70 20.37 -11.72
C ASP A 60 57.47 19.23 -11.02
N ARG A 61 57.18 19.05 -9.73
CA ARG A 61 57.78 17.98 -8.94
C ARG A 61 57.30 16.64 -9.50
N PRO A 62 58.19 15.62 -9.66
CA PRO A 62 57.76 14.27 -9.99
C PRO A 62 56.69 13.79 -9.01
N LEU A 63 55.61 13.19 -9.52
CA LEU A 63 54.59 12.60 -8.66
C LEU A 63 55.26 11.56 -7.73
N PRO A 64 54.95 11.57 -6.42
CA PRO A 64 55.44 10.53 -5.53
C PRO A 64 54.95 9.17 -6.04
N PRO A 65 55.76 8.10 -5.88
CA PRO A 65 55.32 6.76 -6.23
C PRO A 65 54.04 6.42 -5.45
N PRO A 66 53.12 5.62 -6.02
CA PRO A 66 51.91 5.20 -5.33
C PRO A 66 52.32 4.55 -4.01
N ALA A 67 51.70 4.99 -2.92
CA ALA A 67 51.92 4.39 -1.61
C ALA A 67 51.58 2.89 -1.71
N PRO A 68 52.37 2.00 -1.05
CA PRO A 68 52.00 0.60 -0.96
C PRO A 68 50.58 0.51 -0.39
N ALA A 69 49.74 -0.32 -1.02
CA ALA A 69 48.39 -0.55 -0.53
C ALA A 69 48.48 -0.96 0.94
N ALA A 70 47.82 -0.19 1.81
CA ALA A 70 47.63 -0.61 3.20
C ALA A 70 46.96 -1.99 3.17
N PRO A 71 47.34 -2.92 4.07
CA PRO A 71 46.60 -4.17 4.19
C PRO A 71 45.14 -3.83 4.43
N ALA A 72 44.25 -4.44 3.65
CA ALA A 72 42.82 -4.30 3.84
C ALA A 72 42.50 -4.60 5.31
N PRO A 73 41.63 -3.81 5.98
CA PRO A 73 41.17 -4.15 7.32
C PRO A 73 40.71 -5.60 7.34
N ALA A 74 41.17 -6.38 8.33
CA ALA A 74 40.68 -7.73 8.52
C ALA A 74 39.16 -7.66 8.68
N GLU A 75 38.45 -8.45 7.89
CA GLU A 75 36.99 -8.47 7.85
C GLU A 75 36.47 -8.92 9.23
N GLU A 76 35.91 -7.96 9.99
CA GLU A 76 35.20 -8.26 11.22
C GLU A 76 34.01 -9.16 10.87
N PRO A 77 33.75 -10.24 11.64
CA PRO A 77 32.60 -11.10 11.39
C PRO A 77 31.32 -10.25 11.44
N ALA A 78 30.63 -10.15 10.31
CA ALA A 78 29.39 -9.41 10.19
C ALA A 78 28.36 -9.97 11.18
N THR A 79 27.96 -9.15 12.15
CA THR A 79 26.83 -9.47 13.04
C THR A 79 25.58 -9.64 12.18
N PRO A 80 24.85 -10.77 12.24
CA PRO A 80 23.64 -10.92 11.46
C PRO A 80 22.62 -9.85 11.86
N PRO A 81 21.94 -9.20 10.89
CA PRO A 81 20.95 -8.18 11.19
C PRO A 81 19.82 -8.77 12.04
N GLU A 82 19.32 -8.00 12.99
CA GLU A 82 18.21 -8.43 13.84
C GLU A 82 16.96 -8.76 12.99
N PRO A 83 16.19 -9.80 13.37
CA PRO A 83 14.99 -10.16 12.63
C PRO A 83 13.94 -9.05 12.73
N GLN A 84 13.70 -8.39 11.60
CA GLN A 84 12.63 -7.40 11.45
C GLN A 84 11.27 -8.11 11.33
N VAL A 85 10.40 -7.85 12.30
CA VAL A 85 9.03 -8.40 12.32
C VAL A 85 8.10 -7.50 11.52
N VAL A 86 7.67 -7.97 10.34
CA VAL A 86 6.63 -7.30 9.55
C VAL A 86 5.27 -7.86 9.94
N VAL A 87 4.45 -7.03 10.59
CA VAL A 87 3.05 -7.39 10.90
C VAL A 87 2.22 -7.17 9.64
N VAL A 88 1.77 -8.26 9.02
CA VAL A 88 0.87 -8.24 7.88
C VAL A 88 -0.56 -8.37 8.39
N HIS A 89 -1.41 -7.39 8.07
CA HIS A 89 -2.84 -7.50 8.34
C HIS A 89 -3.47 -8.52 7.38
N ALA A 90 -4.25 -9.45 7.94
CA ALA A 90 -5.04 -10.36 7.13
C ALA A 90 -6.20 -9.59 6.46
N PRO A 91 -6.46 -9.83 5.17
CA PRO A 91 -7.51 -9.14 4.44
C PRO A 91 -8.90 -9.53 4.98
N GLN A 92 -9.86 -8.61 4.90
CA GLN A 92 -11.21 -8.85 5.42
C GLN A 92 -11.94 -9.90 4.56
N PRO A 93 -12.41 -11.01 5.16
CA PRO A 93 -13.13 -12.03 4.41
C PRO A 93 -14.47 -11.48 3.91
N MET A 94 -14.94 -12.04 2.81
CA MET A 94 -16.31 -11.90 2.36
C MET A 94 -16.84 -13.28 2.01
N TYR A 95 -18.09 -13.52 2.33
CA TYR A 95 -18.75 -14.79 2.13
C TYR A 95 -19.83 -14.62 1.08
N GLU A 96 -20.02 -15.67 0.28
CA GLU A 96 -21.20 -15.81 -0.54
C GLU A 96 -22.09 -16.87 0.09
N CYS A 97 -23.31 -16.46 0.39
CA CYS A 97 -24.30 -17.28 1.05
C CYS A 97 -25.39 -17.63 0.05
N VAL A 98 -25.89 -18.87 0.15
CA VAL A 98 -26.97 -19.37 -0.70
C VAL A 98 -28.20 -19.57 0.18
N THR A 99 -29.28 -18.88 -0.18
CA THR A 99 -30.59 -19.11 0.45
C THR A 99 -31.10 -20.51 0.09
N PRO A 100 -31.99 -21.10 0.90
CA PRO A 100 -32.66 -22.35 0.57
C PRO A 100 -33.45 -22.34 -0.75
N ASP A 101 -33.85 -21.15 -1.24
CA ASP A 101 -34.49 -20.99 -2.54
C ASP A 101 -33.46 -20.96 -3.71
N GLY A 102 -32.15 -21.01 -3.42
CA GLY A 102 -31.05 -21.01 -4.39
C GLY A 102 -30.49 -19.62 -4.73
N GLU A 103 -31.06 -18.54 -4.19
CA GLU A 103 -30.57 -17.17 -4.42
C GLU A 103 -29.24 -16.92 -3.70
N ARG A 104 -28.27 -16.32 -4.38
CA ARG A 104 -26.93 -15.98 -3.86
C ARG A 104 -26.87 -14.54 -3.38
N TYR A 105 -26.25 -14.31 -2.23
CA TYR A 105 -25.97 -12.96 -1.70
C TYR A 105 -24.62 -12.91 -0.99
N THR A 106 -24.08 -11.71 -0.81
CA THR A 106 -22.81 -11.50 -0.09
C THR A 106 -23.04 -11.12 1.37
N SER A 107 -22.16 -11.59 2.26
CA SER A 107 -22.16 -11.29 3.69
C SER A 107 -20.73 -11.15 4.21
N ASP A 108 -20.50 -10.29 5.21
CA ASP A 108 -19.18 -10.09 5.82
C ASP A 108 -18.89 -11.02 7.01
N THR A 109 -19.90 -11.61 7.64
CA THR A 109 -19.72 -12.41 8.88
C THR A 109 -19.77 -13.92 8.69
N GLY A 110 -20.24 -14.40 7.53
CA GLY A 110 -20.37 -15.84 7.25
C GLY A 110 -21.50 -16.54 8.04
N ASP A 111 -22.22 -15.83 8.90
CA ASP A 111 -23.32 -16.34 9.72
C ASP A 111 -24.60 -16.69 8.92
N GLY A 112 -24.66 -16.25 7.66
CA GLY A 112 -25.88 -16.23 6.86
C GLY A 112 -26.95 -15.32 7.46
N ASN A 113 -28.13 -15.30 6.85
CA ASN A 113 -29.30 -14.61 7.38
C ASN A 113 -30.06 -15.54 8.34
N PRO A 114 -30.00 -15.34 9.67
CA PRO A 114 -30.72 -16.18 10.60
C PRO A 114 -32.21 -15.89 10.53
N ARG A 115 -33.02 -16.93 10.30
CA ARG A 115 -34.48 -16.82 10.25
C ARG A 115 -35.16 -17.84 11.15
N TRP A 116 -36.12 -17.37 11.93
CA TRP A 116 -36.95 -18.24 12.76
C TRP A 116 -38.00 -18.91 11.88
N VAL A 117 -38.03 -20.23 11.92
CA VAL A 117 -38.94 -21.04 11.12
C VAL A 117 -39.76 -21.95 12.05
N PRO A 118 -41.10 -21.86 12.00
CA PRO A 118 -41.94 -22.73 12.81
C PRO A 118 -41.74 -24.21 12.46
N LEU A 119 -41.74 -25.12 13.45
CA LEU A 119 -41.48 -26.55 13.21
C LEU A 119 -42.47 -27.21 12.23
N TRP A 120 -43.73 -26.76 12.19
CA TRP A 120 -44.73 -27.31 11.28
C TRP A 120 -44.40 -27.09 9.79
N THR A 121 -43.68 -26.02 9.46
CA THR A 121 -43.24 -25.75 8.08
C THR A 121 -42.12 -26.69 7.62
N LEU A 122 -41.45 -27.36 8.56
CA LEU A 122 -40.42 -28.37 8.32
C LEU A 122 -41.00 -29.80 8.37
N GLY A 123 -42.33 -29.95 8.40
CA GLY A 123 -43.01 -31.25 8.41
C GLY A 123 -43.17 -31.89 9.79
N TYR A 124 -42.72 -31.25 10.87
CA TYR A 124 -42.95 -31.75 12.23
C TYR A 124 -44.40 -31.49 12.65
N ARG A 125 -45.19 -32.55 12.89
CA ARG A 125 -46.49 -32.43 13.55
C ARG A 125 -46.28 -32.10 15.02
N SER A 126 -46.49 -30.85 15.42
CA SER A 126 -46.65 -30.52 16.83
C SER A 126 -47.93 -31.19 17.35
N GLY A 127 -47.84 -31.91 18.47
CA GLY A 127 -48.93 -32.71 19.05
C GLY A 127 -50.18 -31.93 19.44
N ALA A 128 -50.16 -30.59 19.39
CA ALA A 128 -51.36 -29.77 19.35
C ALA A 128 -51.63 -29.41 17.88
N ARG A 129 -52.65 -30.04 17.29
CA ARG A 129 -53.27 -29.73 15.99
C ARG A 129 -52.37 -28.91 15.06
N GLY A 130 -51.59 -29.62 14.23
CA GLY A 130 -50.75 -29.07 13.15
C GLY A 130 -51.56 -28.38 12.04
N THR A 131 -52.42 -27.46 12.43
CA THR A 131 -53.08 -26.51 11.56
C THR A 131 -52.24 -25.23 11.61
N PRO A 132 -52.01 -24.52 10.48
CA PRO A 132 -51.57 -23.13 10.55
C PRO A 132 -52.47 -22.38 11.56
N PRO A 133 -51.95 -21.38 12.33
CA PRO A 133 -52.83 -20.53 13.12
C PRO A 133 -53.92 -20.05 12.18
N SER A 134 -55.14 -20.48 12.46
CA SER A 134 -56.20 -20.39 11.48
C SER A 134 -56.34 -18.94 11.02
N ALA A 135 -56.60 -18.78 9.73
CA ALA A 135 -56.82 -17.52 9.03
C ALA A 135 -57.97 -16.66 9.63
N ASP A 136 -58.53 -17.09 10.76
CA ASP A 136 -59.71 -16.55 11.42
C ASP A 136 -59.37 -15.55 12.53
N ARG A 137 -58.08 -15.36 12.89
CA ARG A 137 -57.64 -14.24 13.73
C ARG A 137 -57.02 -13.17 12.84
N GLY A 138 -57.87 -12.21 12.43
CA GLY A 138 -57.56 -11.04 11.62
C GLY A 138 -56.52 -10.09 12.23
N GLY A 139 -55.30 -10.58 12.39
CA GLY A 139 -54.12 -9.79 12.67
C GLY A 139 -53.21 -9.77 11.44
N ALA A 140 -52.42 -8.70 11.30
CA ALA A 140 -51.53 -8.46 10.15
C ALA A 140 -50.61 -9.65 9.78
N LEU A 141 -50.29 -10.54 10.74
CA LEU A 141 -49.52 -11.76 10.51
C LEU A 141 -50.35 -12.89 9.89
N GLY A 142 -51.62 -13.05 10.29
CA GLY A 142 -52.52 -14.03 9.67
C GLY A 142 -52.79 -13.69 8.21
N GLU A 143 -52.97 -12.40 7.92
CA GLU A 143 -53.08 -11.85 6.56
C GLU A 143 -51.80 -12.10 5.74
N PHE A 144 -50.62 -11.85 6.31
CA PHE A 144 -49.32 -12.09 5.67
C PHE A 144 -49.10 -13.57 5.29
N TYR A 145 -49.56 -14.51 6.13
CA TYR A 145 -49.45 -15.94 5.82
C TYR A 145 -50.60 -16.45 4.93
N ALA A 146 -51.80 -15.85 4.98
CA ALA A 146 -52.95 -16.24 4.17
C ALA A 146 -52.86 -15.76 2.72
N GLN A 147 -52.28 -14.58 2.48
CA GLN A 147 -52.05 -14.04 1.14
C GLN A 147 -50.79 -14.63 0.45
N ARG A 148 -50.06 -15.50 1.15
CA ARG A 148 -48.89 -16.17 0.60
C ARG A 148 -49.38 -17.41 -0.17
N PRO A 149 -49.25 -17.45 -1.51
CA PRO A 149 -49.66 -18.63 -2.27
C PRO A 149 -48.94 -19.85 -1.71
N ALA A 150 -49.61 -21.01 -1.68
CA ALA A 150 -49.12 -22.26 -1.08
C ALA A 150 -47.78 -22.78 -1.64
N TRP A 151 -47.19 -22.07 -2.59
CA TRP A 151 -45.94 -22.32 -3.30
C TRP A 151 -44.95 -21.14 -3.18
N GLY A 152 -45.19 -20.19 -2.27
CA GLY A 152 -44.45 -18.93 -2.15
C GLY A 152 -43.10 -19.10 -1.45
N ARG A 153 -42.01 -18.89 -2.20
CA ARG A 153 -40.58 -18.83 -1.83
C ARG A 153 -40.29 -18.68 -0.33
N VAL A 154 -39.52 -19.61 0.24
CA VAL A 154 -39.03 -19.55 1.63
C VAL A 154 -37.79 -18.65 1.66
N GLY A 155 -38.01 -17.35 1.52
CA GLY A 155 -36.90 -16.39 1.40
C GLY A 155 -37.27 -14.96 1.00
N ALA A 156 -38.56 -14.60 0.92
CA ALA A 156 -38.93 -13.21 0.71
C ALA A 156 -38.35 -12.34 1.85
N PRO A 157 -37.85 -11.12 1.56
CA PRO A 157 -37.34 -10.22 2.59
C PRO A 157 -38.42 -10.02 3.65
N THR A 158 -38.19 -10.52 4.87
CA THR A 158 -39.06 -10.20 5.99
C THR A 158 -38.91 -8.70 6.25
N PRO A 159 -39.99 -7.90 6.21
CA PRO A 159 -39.90 -6.52 6.62
C PRO A 159 -39.33 -6.47 8.02
N ARG A 160 -38.26 -5.69 8.23
CA ARG A 160 -37.80 -5.38 9.59
C ARG A 160 -39.01 -4.75 10.29
N PRO A 161 -39.58 -5.35 11.35
CA PRO A 161 -40.76 -4.78 11.96
C PRO A 161 -40.40 -3.38 12.45
N SER A 162 -41.06 -2.36 11.89
CA SER A 162 -41.02 -1.02 12.45
C SER A 162 -41.48 -1.13 13.92
N PRO A 163 -40.77 -0.51 14.87
CA PRO A 163 -41.23 -0.51 16.25
C PRO A 163 -42.67 0.04 16.26
N PRO A 164 -43.62 -0.65 16.93
CA PRO A 164 -45.00 -0.21 16.93
C PRO A 164 -45.06 1.22 17.49
N ALA A 165 -45.64 2.13 16.72
CA ALA A 165 -46.02 3.45 17.22
C ALA A 165 -46.85 3.24 18.49
N GLY A 166 -46.41 3.87 19.58
CA GLY A 166 -46.81 3.52 20.94
C GLY A 166 -48.31 3.38 21.14
N ALA A 167 -48.78 2.15 21.31
CA ALA A 167 -50.00 1.89 22.05
C ALA A 167 -49.63 1.92 23.54
N GLY A 168 -50.08 2.98 24.22
CA GLY A 168 -49.76 3.26 25.62
C GLY A 168 -50.02 2.06 26.52
N THR A 169 -48.95 1.43 26.98
CA THR A 169 -49.03 0.44 28.06
C THR A 169 -48.35 1.06 29.27
N ARG A 170 -49.12 1.22 30.35
CA ARG A 170 -48.61 1.72 31.65
C ARG A 170 -47.37 0.90 32.05
N PRO A 171 -46.28 1.53 32.52
CA PRO A 171 -45.07 0.81 32.91
C PRO A 171 -45.31 0.10 34.24
N ASP A 172 -45.48 -1.22 34.19
CA ASP A 172 -45.38 -2.05 35.40
C ASP A 172 -43.91 -2.08 35.84
N ARG A 173 -43.66 -1.56 37.05
CA ARG A 173 -42.31 -1.37 37.60
C ARG A 173 -41.80 -2.71 38.11
N GLY A 174 -40.72 -3.23 37.51
CA GLY A 174 -39.86 -4.19 38.22
C GLY A 174 -39.28 -5.37 37.45
N ARG A 175 -39.35 -5.44 36.11
CA ARG A 175 -38.62 -6.48 35.36
C ARG A 175 -37.69 -5.89 34.30
N PRO A 176 -36.40 -6.25 34.28
CA PRO A 176 -35.50 -5.87 33.20
C PRO A 176 -36.05 -6.40 31.86
N HIS A 177 -36.18 -5.50 30.89
CA HIS A 177 -36.68 -5.79 29.56
C HIS A 177 -35.70 -6.73 28.83
N ARG A 178 -35.98 -8.03 28.87
CA ARG A 178 -35.45 -8.97 27.89
C ARG A 178 -36.21 -8.72 26.57
N PRO A 179 -35.55 -8.72 25.40
CA PRO A 179 -36.24 -8.55 24.12
C PRO A 179 -37.36 -9.58 24.01
N GLY A 180 -38.60 -9.11 24.08
CA GLY A 180 -39.78 -9.94 23.99
C GLY A 180 -39.87 -10.49 22.58
N HIS A 181 -39.58 -11.78 22.43
CA HIS A 181 -40.01 -12.52 21.25
C HIS A 181 -41.52 -12.37 21.18
N ALA A 182 -42.02 -11.78 20.08
CA ALA A 182 -43.43 -11.85 19.76
C ALA A 182 -43.87 -13.30 19.89
N ASP A 183 -44.92 -13.53 20.68
CA ASP A 183 -45.52 -14.82 21.00
C ASP A 183 -45.98 -15.58 19.75
N LEU A 184 -45.04 -16.09 18.96
CA LEU A 184 -45.23 -17.19 18.03
C LEU A 184 -45.25 -18.45 18.88
N GLY A 185 -46.38 -18.68 19.55
CA GLY A 185 -46.63 -19.76 20.51
C GLY A 185 -46.65 -21.17 19.90
N GLY A 186 -45.55 -21.55 19.25
CA GLY A 186 -45.30 -22.88 18.75
C GLY A 186 -43.79 -23.16 18.73
N PRO A 187 -43.37 -24.41 18.89
CA PRO A 187 -41.96 -24.74 18.79
C PRO A 187 -41.45 -24.39 17.39
N GLY A 188 -40.26 -23.79 17.31
CA GLY A 188 -39.60 -23.38 16.08
C GLY A 188 -38.09 -23.48 16.20
N THR A 189 -37.40 -23.37 15.06
CA THR A 189 -35.94 -23.45 15.00
C THR A 189 -35.36 -22.29 14.21
N TRP A 190 -34.10 -21.96 14.48
CA TRP A 190 -33.35 -20.98 13.69
C TRP A 190 -32.66 -21.70 12.54
N ILE A 191 -32.98 -21.28 11.32
CA ILE A 191 -32.29 -21.74 10.11
C ILE A 191 -31.29 -20.67 9.70
N ARG A 192 -30.12 -21.11 9.28
CA ARG A 192 -29.06 -20.28 8.71
C ARG A 192 -28.80 -20.73 7.28
N ASP A 193 -28.43 -19.79 6.44
CA ASP A 193 -28.03 -20.06 5.06
C ASP A 193 -26.62 -20.66 5.04
N THR A 194 -26.30 -21.42 3.99
CA THR A 194 -24.95 -21.97 3.81
C THR A 194 -24.07 -20.91 3.18
N CYS A 195 -22.93 -20.61 3.82
CA CYS A 195 -21.99 -19.58 3.38
C CYS A 195 -20.62 -20.18 3.10
N HIS A 196 -20.02 -19.80 1.96
CA HIS A 196 -18.63 -20.14 1.60
C HIS A 196 -17.78 -18.87 1.54
N ALA A 197 -16.55 -18.98 2.06
CA ALA A 197 -15.58 -17.89 1.97
C ALA A 197 -15.17 -17.67 0.51
N LEU A 198 -15.19 -16.43 0.06
CA LEU A 198 -14.74 -16.06 -1.28
C LEU A 198 -13.22 -15.93 -1.32
N PRO A 199 -12.58 -16.32 -2.44
CA PRO A 199 -11.16 -16.05 -2.63
C PRO A 199 -10.93 -14.53 -2.72
N GLN A 200 -9.80 -14.06 -2.20
CA GLN A 200 -9.55 -12.61 -2.07
C GLN A 200 -9.63 -11.85 -3.40
N ALA A 201 -9.21 -12.45 -4.51
CA ALA A 201 -9.32 -11.83 -5.83
C ALA A 201 -10.79 -11.54 -6.23
N GLU A 202 -11.71 -12.43 -5.88
CA GLU A 202 -13.15 -12.27 -6.14
C GLU A 202 -13.77 -11.20 -5.25
N VAL A 203 -13.32 -11.08 -3.99
CA VAL A 203 -13.72 -10.00 -3.09
C VAL A 203 -13.35 -8.64 -3.68
N CYS A 204 -12.12 -8.51 -4.16
CA CYS A 204 -11.63 -7.29 -4.78
C CYS A 204 -12.41 -6.93 -6.05
N ALA A 205 -12.70 -7.92 -6.92
CA ALA A 205 -13.51 -7.71 -8.12
C ALA A 205 -14.90 -7.17 -7.78
N ARG A 206 -15.59 -7.81 -6.82
CA ARG A 206 -16.94 -7.39 -6.39
C ARG A 206 -16.96 -5.99 -5.75
N LEU A 207 -15.92 -5.62 -5.00
CA LEU A 207 -15.79 -4.27 -4.43
C LEU A 207 -15.59 -3.22 -5.52
N VAL A 208 -14.79 -3.53 -6.56
CA VAL A 208 -14.64 -2.65 -7.73
C VAL A 208 -15.97 -2.50 -8.46
N ASP A 209 -16.67 -3.60 -8.74
CA ASP A 209 -17.97 -3.58 -9.41
C ASP A 209 -18.99 -2.74 -8.63
N ARG A 210 -19.04 -2.90 -7.31
CA ARG A 210 -19.93 -2.11 -6.45
C ARG A 210 -19.59 -0.63 -6.49
N ARG A 211 -18.31 -0.26 -6.50
CA ARG A 211 -17.87 1.14 -6.65
C ARG A 211 -18.32 1.73 -7.99
N GLU A 212 -18.17 0.99 -9.09
CA GLU A 212 -18.59 1.46 -10.42
C GLU A 212 -20.12 1.54 -10.55
N GLU A 213 -20.87 0.66 -9.90
CA GLU A 213 -22.32 0.78 -9.76
C GLU A 213 -22.72 2.07 -9.02
N ILE A 214 -22.08 2.36 -7.88
CA ILE A 214 -22.30 3.58 -7.12
C ILE A 214 -22.03 4.82 -7.98
N ARG A 215 -20.91 4.85 -8.70
CA ARG A 215 -20.53 5.97 -9.58
C ARG A 215 -21.53 6.18 -10.72
N ARG A 216 -22.02 5.10 -11.34
CA ARG A 216 -23.07 5.17 -12.37
C ARG A 216 -24.37 5.74 -11.82
N ARG A 217 -24.77 5.33 -10.61
CA ARG A 217 -26.01 5.78 -9.97
C ARG A 217 -25.91 7.23 -9.44
N PHE A 218 -24.71 7.65 -9.04
CA PHE A 218 -24.48 8.93 -8.38
C PHE A 218 -24.97 10.15 -9.18
N PHE A 219 -24.88 10.11 -10.52
CA PHE A 219 -25.30 11.24 -11.38
C PHE A 219 -26.81 11.45 -11.43
N ASN A 220 -27.61 10.39 -11.23
CA ASN A 220 -29.08 10.45 -11.29
C ASN A 220 -29.74 10.43 -9.91
N ALA A 221 -28.95 10.36 -8.84
CA ALA A 221 -29.40 10.23 -7.46
C ALA A 221 -29.81 11.58 -6.85
N GLN A 222 -30.81 11.57 -5.95
CA GLN A 222 -31.20 12.76 -5.16
C GLN A 222 -30.13 13.10 -4.11
N GLU A 223 -30.12 14.32 -3.55
CA GLU A 223 -29.03 14.74 -2.64
C GLU A 223 -28.84 13.81 -1.42
N ARG A 224 -29.93 13.39 -0.77
CA ARG A 224 -29.85 12.45 0.37
C ARG A 224 -29.27 11.09 -0.04
N GLU A 225 -29.58 10.64 -1.24
CA GLU A 225 -29.06 9.40 -1.80
C GLU A 225 -27.58 9.55 -2.17
N ARG A 226 -27.19 10.68 -2.75
CA ARG A 226 -25.79 11.03 -3.04
C ARG A 226 -24.94 11.01 -1.77
N ASP A 227 -25.44 11.53 -0.65
CA ASP A 227 -24.73 11.48 0.64
C ASP A 227 -24.53 10.06 1.16
N ALA A 228 -25.54 9.19 0.99
CA ALA A 228 -25.41 7.77 1.32
C ALA A 228 -24.37 7.08 0.43
N LEU A 229 -24.45 7.31 -0.89
CA LEU A 229 -23.52 6.77 -1.87
C LEU A 229 -22.07 7.24 -1.63
N ARG A 230 -21.84 8.51 -1.25
CA ARG A 230 -20.51 9.02 -0.88
C ARG A 230 -19.94 8.29 0.34
N LYS A 231 -20.77 7.98 1.35
CA LYS A 231 -20.33 7.24 2.54
C LYS A 231 -19.95 5.81 2.19
N GLU A 232 -20.77 5.16 1.38
CA GLU A 232 -20.54 3.80 0.90
C GLU A 232 -19.27 3.71 0.04
N GLU A 233 -19.10 4.61 -0.93
CA GLU A 233 -17.91 4.68 -1.78
C GLU A 233 -16.63 4.87 -0.95
N ARG A 234 -16.65 5.74 0.07
CA ARG A 234 -15.50 5.90 0.98
C ARG A 234 -15.15 4.61 1.72
N GLY A 235 -16.16 3.87 2.20
CA GLY A 235 -15.95 2.58 2.86
C GLY A 235 -15.32 1.54 1.92
N ILE A 236 -15.84 1.45 0.69
CA ILE A 236 -15.31 0.55 -0.34
C ILE A 236 -13.87 0.94 -0.73
N ASN A 237 -13.59 2.23 -0.94
CA ASN A 237 -12.25 2.70 -1.26
C ASN A 237 -11.24 2.39 -0.16
N HIS A 238 -11.63 2.52 1.11
CA HIS A 238 -10.77 2.15 2.23
C HIS A 238 -10.47 0.64 2.23
N ARG A 239 -11.48 -0.21 2.01
CA ARG A 239 -11.29 -1.66 1.96
C ARG A 239 -10.43 -2.08 0.77
N LEU A 240 -10.65 -1.51 -0.42
CA LEU A 240 -9.82 -1.76 -1.60
C LEU A 240 -8.35 -1.36 -1.36
N ALA A 241 -8.11 -0.21 -0.73
CA ALA A 241 -6.75 0.25 -0.43
C ALA A 241 -6.04 -0.65 0.59
N ALA A 242 -6.76 -1.17 1.58
CA ALA A 242 -6.21 -2.04 2.62
C ALA A 242 -5.95 -3.48 2.12
N ASP A 243 -6.91 -4.07 1.39
CA ASP A 243 -6.94 -5.51 1.13
C ASP A 243 -6.50 -5.89 -0.29
N CYS A 244 -6.70 -5.01 -1.28
CA CYS A 244 -6.56 -5.35 -2.70
C CYS A 244 -5.32 -4.75 -3.39
N GLY A 245 -4.62 -3.84 -2.71
CA GLY A 245 -3.49 -3.09 -3.28
C GLY A 245 -3.93 -2.06 -4.33
N GLN A 246 -3.09 -1.03 -4.55
CA GLN A 246 -3.32 -0.09 -5.65
C GLN A 246 -3.02 -0.80 -6.98
N ARG A 247 -4.06 -1.14 -7.75
CA ARG A 247 -3.98 -1.44 -9.18
C ARG A 247 -4.88 -0.49 -9.94
#